data_AF-A0A7S3QNY4-F1
#
_entry.id   AF-A0A7S3QNY4-F1
#
_cell.length_a   1.000
_cell.length_b   1.000
_cell.length_c   1.000
_cell.angle_alpha   90.00
_cell.angle_beta   90.00
_cell.angle_gamma   90.00
#
_symmetry.space_group_name_H-M   'P 1'
#
loop_
_entity.id
_entity.type
_entity.pdbx_description
1 polymer ?
#
loop_
_entity_poly.entity_id
_entity_poly.type
_entity_poly.pdbx_seq_one_letter_code
_entity_poly.pdbx_strand_id
1 'polypeptide(L)'
;MAMNISFRGSSLHRRAGDFRKPLRSALQRRARTCRVYANAKADALLEQAKGKYKSGDRMTAMRLFEQTLEQDSLEASQRHAALWGQLAVHASFGDVELAQMVLRDAVQAGLDFEAAQQDPAFVEIQSSPQIVIQLGRFNKQVQRRLANQADERASMAAAAAKAERRSGGSISKVSSDMDLNDLLGPSDKSKQGLDASPAAIAGRVALVLLAGVILGVALFFLGLEFMFPKGMQ
;
A
#
# COMPACT_ATOMS: atom_id res chain seq x y z
N MET A 1 -40.88 86.25 -15.78
CA MET A 1 -39.73 87.11 -16.06
C MET A 1 -38.57 86.23 -16.52
N ALA A 2 -38.01 86.55 -17.69
CA ALA A 2 -36.78 86.06 -18.34
C ALA A 2 -36.68 84.59 -18.82
N MET A 3 -36.70 84.44 -20.15
CA MET A 3 -36.13 83.36 -20.96
C MET A 3 -34.60 83.56 -21.14
N ASN A 4 -33.84 82.47 -21.27
CA ASN A 4 -32.64 82.30 -22.14
C ASN A 4 -32.14 80.84 -21.98
N ILE A 5 -32.31 79.90 -22.91
CA ILE A 5 -31.62 79.65 -24.20
C ILE A 5 -30.08 79.61 -24.09
N SER A 6 -29.50 78.43 -24.39
CA SER A 6 -28.33 78.19 -25.29
C SER A 6 -27.55 76.94 -24.82
N PHE A 7 -27.65 75.77 -25.47
CA PHE A 7 -26.95 75.26 -26.66
C PHE A 7 -25.64 74.49 -26.38
N ARG A 8 -25.65 73.22 -26.84
CA ARG A 8 -24.57 72.31 -27.28
C ARG A 8 -23.20 72.30 -26.58
N GLY A 9 -22.78 71.08 -26.25
CA GLY A 9 -21.36 70.74 -26.10
C GLY A 9 -21.13 69.24 -25.92
N SER A 10 -21.25 68.47 -27.01
CA SER A 10 -20.84 67.07 -27.06
C SER A 10 -19.32 66.95 -26.93
N SER A 11 -18.82 66.21 -25.95
CA SER A 11 -17.47 65.65 -25.99
C SER A 11 -17.44 64.26 -25.38
N LEU A 12 -17.31 63.30 -26.30
CA LEU A 12 -17.00 61.90 -26.08
C LEU A 12 -15.82 61.74 -25.11
N HIS A 13 -16.03 61.02 -24.00
CA HIS A 13 -14.94 60.26 -23.38
C HIS A 13 -15.41 58.87 -22.97
N ARG A 14 -15.10 57.95 -23.89
CA ARG A 14 -14.81 56.53 -23.77
C ARG A 14 -14.12 56.16 -22.45
N ARG A 15 -14.71 55.24 -21.66
CA ARG A 15 -14.05 54.13 -20.92
C ARG A 15 -15.13 53.29 -20.22
N ALA A 16 -15.46 52.15 -20.81
CA ALA A 16 -14.90 50.84 -20.46
C ALA A 16 -15.75 50.20 -19.35
N GLY A 17 -16.76 49.45 -19.79
CA GLY A 17 -17.68 48.73 -18.92
C GLY A 17 -16.98 47.63 -18.14
N ASP A 18 -17.28 47.59 -16.85
CA ASP A 18 -17.01 46.47 -15.96
C ASP A 18 -17.88 45.26 -16.34
N PHE A 19 -17.43 44.49 -17.32
CA PHE A 19 -17.91 43.13 -17.59
C PHE A 19 -16.97 42.12 -16.92
N ARG A 20 -16.95 42.07 -15.59
CA ARG A 20 -16.37 40.93 -14.86
C ARG A 20 -17.45 39.89 -14.56
N LYS A 21 -17.81 39.13 -15.59
CA LYS A 21 -18.50 37.84 -15.41
C LYS A 21 -17.47 36.84 -14.84
N PRO A 22 -17.74 36.16 -13.71
CA PRO A 22 -16.92 35.03 -13.30
C PRO A 22 -17.18 33.83 -14.21
N LEU A 23 -16.30 33.60 -15.18
CA LEU A 23 -16.17 32.33 -15.91
C LEU A 23 -15.60 31.27 -14.96
N ARG A 24 -16.45 30.75 -14.08
CA ARG A 24 -16.22 29.51 -13.34
C ARG A 24 -17.35 28.54 -13.65
N SER A 25 -17.39 28.09 -14.89
CA SER A 25 -18.27 27.02 -15.33
C SER A 25 -17.59 26.27 -16.48
N ALA A 26 -17.63 24.94 -16.41
CA ALA A 26 -17.20 23.98 -17.43
C ALA A 26 -15.76 23.45 -17.38
N LEU A 27 -15.32 22.93 -16.24
CA LEU A 27 -14.45 21.74 -16.21
C LEU A 27 -14.87 20.78 -15.07
N GLN A 28 -16.18 20.56 -14.90
CA GLN A 28 -16.64 19.29 -14.33
C GLN A 28 -16.39 18.23 -15.40
N ARG A 29 -15.16 17.69 -15.40
CA ARG A 29 -14.87 16.40 -16.05
C ARG A 29 -15.89 15.42 -15.49
N ARG A 30 -16.90 15.09 -16.28
CA ARG A 30 -17.78 13.94 -16.04
C ARG A 30 -16.88 12.75 -15.77
N ALA A 31 -16.74 12.39 -14.50
CA ALA A 31 -16.26 11.08 -14.13
C ALA A 31 -17.26 10.10 -14.75
N ARG A 32 -16.88 9.50 -15.88
CA ARG A 32 -17.59 8.35 -16.40
C ARG A 32 -17.37 7.26 -15.36
N THR A 33 -18.36 7.08 -14.50
CA THR A 33 -18.46 5.89 -13.66
C THR A 33 -18.68 4.72 -14.60
N CYS A 34 -17.59 4.14 -15.11
CA CYS A 34 -17.62 2.79 -15.63
C CYS A 34 -17.99 1.89 -14.45
N ARG A 35 -19.26 1.50 -14.36
CA ARG A 35 -19.64 0.34 -13.57
C ARG A 35 -18.99 -0.88 -14.24
N VAL A 36 -17.87 -1.32 -13.68
CA VAL A 36 -17.33 -2.64 -13.98
C VAL A 36 -18.37 -3.63 -13.46
N TYR A 37 -18.98 -4.41 -14.36
CA TYR A 37 -19.93 -5.43 -13.98
C TYR A 37 -19.16 -6.59 -13.34
N ALA A 38 -19.62 -7.07 -12.18
CA ALA A 38 -19.12 -8.29 -11.56
C ALA A 38 -19.17 -9.43 -12.60
N ASN A 39 -18.03 -10.07 -12.82
CA ASN A 39 -17.94 -11.18 -13.76
C ASN A 39 -18.47 -12.45 -13.08
N ALA A 40 -19.66 -12.89 -13.46
CA ALA A 40 -20.32 -14.07 -12.87
C ALA A 40 -19.47 -15.35 -12.97
N LYS A 41 -18.62 -15.46 -14.00
CA LYS A 41 -17.68 -16.57 -14.14
C LYS A 41 -16.55 -16.49 -13.11
N ALA A 42 -16.03 -15.29 -12.85
CA ALA A 42 -15.02 -15.07 -11.82
C ALA A 42 -15.58 -15.39 -10.43
N ASP A 43 -16.83 -15.01 -10.13
CA ASP A 43 -17.47 -15.37 -8.86
C ASP A 43 -17.62 -16.88 -8.69
N ALA A 44 -18.03 -17.59 -9.75
CA ALA A 44 -18.13 -19.04 -9.71
C ALA A 44 -16.77 -19.72 -9.48
N LEU A 45 -15.71 -19.22 -10.10
CA LEU A 45 -14.34 -19.71 -9.88
C LEU A 45 -13.86 -19.41 -8.45
N LEU A 46 -14.13 -18.22 -7.92
CA LEU A 46 -13.78 -17.84 -6.56
C LEU A 46 -14.46 -18.72 -5.52
N GLU A 47 -15.76 -18.97 -5.66
CA GLU A 47 -16.48 -19.84 -4.73
C GLU A 47 -15.99 -21.29 -4.79
N GLN A 48 -15.66 -21.80 -5.99
CA GLN A 48 -15.02 -23.11 -6.12
C GLN A 48 -13.63 -23.13 -5.48
N ALA A 49 -12.81 -22.10 -5.69
CA ALA A 49 -11.47 -21.99 -5.12
C ALA A 49 -11.51 -21.95 -3.59
N LYS A 50 -12.41 -21.12 -3.01
CA LYS A 50 -12.66 -21.05 -1.57
C LYS A 50 -13.11 -22.41 -1.01
N GLY A 51 -13.99 -23.12 -1.72
CA GLY A 51 -14.44 -24.46 -1.35
C GLY A 51 -13.28 -25.46 -1.30
N LYS A 52 -12.44 -25.49 -2.35
CA LYS A 52 -11.26 -26.36 -2.44
C LYS A 52 -10.21 -26.04 -1.37
N TYR A 53 -10.01 -24.76 -1.07
CA TYR A 53 -9.12 -24.34 -0.01
C TYR A 53 -9.59 -24.85 1.35
N LYS A 54 -10.89 -24.66 1.67
CA LYS A 54 -11.50 -25.13 2.91
C LYS A 54 -11.47 -26.66 3.05
N SER A 55 -11.58 -27.40 1.95
CA SER A 55 -11.47 -28.86 1.95
C SER A 55 -10.03 -29.39 2.06
N GLY A 56 -9.03 -28.51 2.10
CA GLY A 56 -7.60 -28.86 2.18
C GLY A 56 -6.93 -29.15 0.84
N ASP A 57 -7.65 -29.05 -0.29
CA ASP A 57 -7.08 -29.21 -1.63
C ASP A 57 -6.50 -27.89 -2.14
N ARG A 58 -5.36 -27.52 -1.55
CA ARG A 58 -4.75 -26.19 -1.73
C ARG A 58 -4.13 -25.98 -3.12
N MET A 59 -3.63 -27.04 -3.75
CA MET A 59 -3.07 -26.95 -5.10
C MET A 59 -4.14 -26.72 -6.15
N THR A 60 -5.30 -27.38 -6.02
CA THR A 60 -6.43 -27.11 -6.92
C THR A 60 -7.03 -25.74 -6.65
N ALA A 61 -7.13 -25.33 -5.38
CA ALA A 61 -7.56 -23.98 -5.03
C ALA A 61 -6.66 -22.90 -5.66
N MET A 62 -5.34 -23.07 -5.60
CA MET A 62 -4.38 -22.15 -6.22
C MET A 62 -4.67 -21.94 -7.71
N ARG A 63 -4.81 -23.04 -8.46
CA ARG A 63 -5.08 -22.99 -9.90
C ARG A 63 -6.38 -22.25 -10.22
N LEU A 64 -7.40 -22.42 -9.38
CA LEU A 64 -8.68 -21.72 -9.55
C LEU A 64 -8.55 -20.22 -9.24
N PHE A 65 -7.75 -19.82 -8.25
CA PHE A 65 -7.43 -18.41 -8.01
C PHE A 65 -6.64 -17.80 -9.16
N GLU A 66 -5.65 -18.51 -9.72
CA GLU A 66 -4.90 -18.10 -10.93
C GLU A 66 -5.85 -17.91 -12.13
N GLN A 67 -6.69 -18.90 -12.42
CA GLN A 67 -7.70 -18.82 -13.50
C GLN A 67 -8.69 -17.67 -13.30
N THR A 68 -8.97 -17.29 -12.05
CA THR A 68 -9.79 -16.12 -11.76
C THR A 68 -9.06 -14.84 -12.19
N LEU A 69 -7.78 -14.70 -11.87
CA LEU A 69 -6.97 -13.53 -12.24
C LEU A 69 -6.72 -13.40 -13.75
N GLU A 70 -6.80 -14.50 -14.50
CA GLU A 70 -6.70 -14.54 -15.96
C GLU A 70 -7.96 -14.02 -16.69
N GLN A 71 -9.06 -13.74 -15.98
CA GLN A 71 -10.26 -13.19 -16.64
C GLN A 71 -10.03 -11.73 -17.06
N ASP A 72 -10.55 -11.29 -18.21
CA ASP A 72 -10.29 -9.93 -18.73
C ASP A 72 -11.04 -8.81 -17.98
N SER A 73 -12.10 -9.17 -17.25
CA SER A 73 -13.06 -8.22 -16.65
C SER A 73 -13.28 -8.51 -15.17
N LEU A 74 -12.21 -8.50 -14.36
CA LEU A 74 -12.36 -8.61 -12.90
C LEU A 74 -12.78 -7.27 -12.30
N GLU A 75 -13.73 -7.35 -11.38
CA GLU A 75 -13.92 -6.31 -10.37
C GLU A 75 -12.74 -6.27 -9.40
N ALA A 76 -12.47 -5.11 -8.80
CA ALA A 76 -11.40 -4.96 -7.81
C ALA A 76 -11.58 -5.93 -6.62
N SER A 77 -12.82 -6.11 -6.15
CA SER A 77 -13.18 -7.04 -5.07
C SER A 77 -12.84 -8.50 -5.44
N GLN A 78 -13.18 -8.93 -6.66
CA GLN A 78 -12.86 -10.27 -7.17
C GLN A 78 -11.36 -10.49 -7.29
N ARG A 79 -10.63 -9.47 -7.78
CA ARG A 79 -9.17 -9.51 -7.88
C ARG A 79 -8.52 -9.62 -6.50
N HIS A 80 -8.99 -8.83 -5.54
CA HIS A 80 -8.54 -8.89 -4.15
C HIS A 80 -8.78 -10.26 -3.53
N ALA A 81 -9.97 -10.83 -3.73
CA ALA A 81 -10.30 -12.17 -3.23
C ALA A 81 -9.39 -13.26 -3.81
N ALA A 82 -9.09 -13.18 -5.12
CA ALA A 82 -8.19 -14.13 -5.76
C ALA A 82 -6.74 -14.00 -5.25
N LEU A 83 -6.21 -12.77 -5.18
CA LEU A 83 -4.85 -12.52 -4.66
C LEU A 83 -4.71 -12.93 -3.19
N TRP A 84 -5.73 -12.64 -2.37
CA TRP A 84 -5.75 -13.11 -0.98
C TRP A 84 -5.80 -14.64 -0.90
N GLY A 85 -6.55 -15.30 -1.79
CA GLY A 85 -6.58 -16.75 -1.91
C GLY A 85 -5.21 -17.35 -2.23
N GLN A 86 -4.51 -16.81 -3.22
CA GLN A 86 -3.14 -17.23 -3.57
C GLN A 86 -2.17 -17.03 -2.40
N LEU A 87 -2.23 -15.85 -1.75
CA LEU A 87 -1.47 -15.54 -0.54
C LEU A 87 -1.71 -16.60 0.55
N ALA A 88 -2.98 -16.89 0.83
CA ALA A 88 -3.38 -17.85 1.84
C ALA A 88 -2.89 -19.27 1.52
N VAL A 89 -2.81 -19.65 0.24
CA VAL A 89 -2.22 -20.93 -0.17
C VAL A 89 -0.71 -20.95 0.05
N HIS A 90 0.04 -19.97 -0.45
CA HIS A 90 1.51 -19.92 -0.27
C HIS A 90 1.90 -19.90 1.21
N ALA A 91 1.26 -19.05 2.01
CA ALA A 91 1.48 -18.95 3.44
C ALA A 91 1.25 -20.31 4.14
N SER A 92 0.25 -21.06 3.67
CA SER A 92 -0.12 -22.34 4.25
C SER A 92 0.84 -23.48 3.93
N PHE A 93 1.67 -23.34 2.89
CA PHE A 93 2.79 -24.22 2.58
C PHE A 93 4.08 -23.81 3.32
N GLY A 94 4.08 -22.68 4.02
CA GLY A 94 5.29 -22.14 4.64
C GLY A 94 6.19 -21.38 3.67
N ASP A 95 5.76 -21.16 2.42
CA ASP A 95 6.50 -20.39 1.44
C ASP A 95 6.26 -18.89 1.66
N VAL A 96 7.06 -18.31 2.56
CA VAL A 96 6.93 -16.92 2.98
C VAL A 96 7.31 -15.97 1.86
N GLU A 97 8.31 -16.30 1.04
CA GLU A 97 8.81 -15.42 -0.03
C GLU A 97 7.74 -15.25 -1.12
N LEU A 98 7.15 -16.36 -1.56
CA LEU A 98 6.11 -16.32 -2.58
C LEU A 98 4.82 -15.69 -2.04
N ALA A 99 4.49 -15.94 -0.77
CA ALA A 99 3.42 -15.22 -0.07
C ALA A 99 3.67 -13.69 -0.04
N GLN A 100 4.90 -13.24 0.26
CA GLN A 100 5.24 -11.82 0.26
C GLN A 100 5.13 -11.19 -1.13
N MET A 101 5.54 -11.90 -2.19
CA MET A 101 5.38 -11.43 -3.56
C MET A 101 3.90 -11.18 -3.88
N VAL A 102 3.02 -12.14 -3.60
CA VAL A 102 1.57 -12.00 -3.84
C VAL A 102 0.96 -10.91 -2.97
N LEU A 103 1.38 -10.80 -1.69
CA LEU A 103 0.90 -9.74 -0.80
C LEU A 103 1.27 -8.36 -1.31
N ARG A 104 2.49 -8.16 -1.81
CA ARG A 104 2.89 -6.89 -2.42
C ARG A 104 1.98 -6.55 -3.60
N ASP A 105 1.71 -7.51 -4.47
CA ASP A 105 0.88 -7.30 -5.65
C ASP A 105 -0.59 -7.00 -5.26
N ALA A 106 -1.09 -7.63 -4.19
CA ALA A 106 -2.39 -7.34 -3.60
C ALA A 106 -2.49 -5.91 -3.03
N VAL A 107 -1.47 -5.48 -2.27
CA VAL A 107 -1.40 -4.12 -1.71
C VAL A 107 -1.29 -3.08 -2.82
N GLN A 108 -0.52 -3.35 -3.88
CA GLN A 108 -0.46 -2.49 -5.07
C GLN A 108 -1.82 -2.39 -5.80
N ALA A 109 -2.61 -3.46 -5.77
CA ALA A 109 -3.99 -3.46 -6.26
C ALA A 109 -4.98 -2.75 -5.31
N GLY A 110 -4.53 -2.25 -4.15
CA GLY A 110 -5.34 -1.50 -3.19
C GLY A 110 -5.98 -2.35 -2.08
N LEU A 111 -5.53 -3.60 -1.89
CA LEU A 111 -6.00 -4.43 -0.78
C LEU A 111 -5.40 -3.96 0.56
N ASP A 112 -6.24 -3.79 1.57
CA ASP A 112 -5.81 -3.60 2.96
C ASP A 112 -5.72 -4.95 3.66
N PHE A 113 -4.50 -5.36 4.01
CA PHE A 113 -4.21 -6.63 4.65
C PHE A 113 -4.93 -6.81 5.99
N GLU A 114 -4.95 -5.78 6.84
CA GLU A 114 -5.51 -5.88 8.19
C GLU A 114 -7.03 -6.00 8.15
N ALA A 115 -7.67 -5.26 7.22
CA ALA A 115 -9.10 -5.35 6.97
C ALA A 115 -9.47 -6.72 6.35
N ALA A 116 -8.72 -7.18 5.35
CA ALA A 116 -8.97 -8.45 4.68
C ALA A 116 -8.83 -9.65 5.64
N GLN A 117 -7.93 -9.58 6.62
CA GLN A 117 -7.75 -10.62 7.63
C GLN A 117 -8.97 -10.79 8.55
N GLN A 118 -9.74 -9.72 8.78
CA GLN A 118 -10.91 -9.72 9.66
C GLN A 118 -12.21 -9.98 8.90
N ASP A 119 -12.19 -9.90 7.58
CA ASP A 119 -13.38 -9.98 6.74
C ASP A 119 -13.72 -11.44 6.38
N PRO A 120 -14.92 -11.93 6.77
CA PRO A 120 -15.35 -13.30 6.48
C PRO A 120 -15.58 -13.60 5.00
N ALA A 121 -15.59 -12.58 4.13
CA ALA A 121 -15.66 -12.78 2.68
C ALA A 121 -14.38 -13.42 2.10
N PHE A 122 -13.26 -13.24 2.80
CA PHE A 122 -11.95 -13.80 2.43
C PHE A 122 -11.71 -15.15 3.10
N VAL A 123 -10.77 -15.93 2.55
CA VAL A 123 -10.36 -17.20 3.17
C VAL A 123 -9.49 -16.94 4.39
N GLU A 124 -9.72 -17.66 5.48
CA GLU A 124 -8.83 -17.60 6.64
C GLU A 124 -7.46 -18.20 6.28
N ILE A 125 -6.38 -17.50 6.61
CA ILE A 125 -5.02 -17.97 6.35
C ILE A 125 -4.68 -19.11 7.31
N GLN A 126 -4.73 -20.34 6.82
CA GLN A 126 -4.35 -21.54 7.58
C GLN A 126 -2.83 -21.74 7.57
N SER A 127 -2.10 -20.89 8.31
CA SER A 127 -0.63 -20.95 8.43
C SER A 127 -0.17 -20.81 9.88
N SER A 128 1.15 -20.96 10.10
CA SER A 128 1.73 -20.68 11.42
C SER A 128 1.52 -19.22 11.82
N PRO A 129 1.18 -18.90 13.09
CA PRO A 129 1.04 -17.53 13.57
C PRO A 129 2.28 -16.66 13.28
N GLN A 130 3.47 -17.26 13.25
CA GLN A 130 4.71 -16.55 12.94
C GLN A 130 4.73 -16.03 11.50
N ILE A 131 4.20 -16.79 10.54
CA ILE A 131 4.12 -16.38 9.13
C ILE A 131 3.16 -15.20 9.00
N VAL A 132 1.99 -15.26 9.65
CA VAL A 132 1.02 -14.16 9.65
C VAL A 132 1.64 -12.88 10.22
N ILE A 133 2.38 -12.98 11.34
CA ILE A 133 3.08 -11.83 11.93
C ILE A 133 4.14 -11.27 10.97
N GLN A 134 4.90 -12.14 10.29
CA GLN A 134 5.89 -11.70 9.29
C GLN A 134 5.21 -10.98 8.11
N LEU A 135 4.11 -11.52 7.58
CA LEU A 135 3.33 -10.90 6.51
C LEU A 135 2.77 -9.54 6.95
N GLY A 136 2.25 -9.40 8.17
CA GLY A 136 1.79 -8.12 8.70
C GLY A 136 2.91 -7.08 8.83
N ARG A 137 4.12 -7.49 9.23
CA ARG A 137 5.31 -6.60 9.22
C ARG A 137 5.71 -6.20 7.82
N PHE A 138 5.68 -7.15 6.87
CA PHE A 138 5.99 -6.91 5.47
C PHE A 138 4.98 -5.94 4.83
N ASN A 139 3.68 -6.11 5.07
CA ASN A 139 2.63 -5.19 4.59
C ASN A 139 2.92 -3.73 5.01
N LYS A 140 3.28 -3.51 6.28
CA LYS A 140 3.64 -2.17 6.78
C LYS A 140 4.87 -1.60 6.07
N GLN A 141 5.84 -2.43 5.68
CA GLN A 141 6.98 -1.98 4.88
C GLN A 141 6.58 -1.62 3.45
N VAL A 142 5.73 -2.42 2.80
CA VAL A 142 5.23 -2.15 1.46
C VAL A 142 4.42 -0.86 1.42
N GLN A 143 3.50 -0.66 2.37
CA GLN A 143 2.69 0.56 2.46
C GLN A 143 3.55 1.81 2.65
N ARG A 144 4.59 1.75 3.51
CA ARG A 144 5.55 2.86 3.68
C ARG A 144 6.29 3.19 2.38
N ARG A 145 6.73 2.17 1.64
CA ARG A 145 7.40 2.39 0.34
C ARG A 145 6.47 3.01 -0.70
N LEU A 146 5.23 2.53 -0.79
CA LEU A 146 4.24 3.09 -1.71
C LEU A 146 3.90 4.55 -1.37
N ALA A 147 3.79 4.89 -0.08
CA ALA A 147 3.58 6.27 0.37
C ALA A 147 4.75 7.18 -0.03
N ASN A 148 6.00 6.76 0.25
CA ASN A 148 7.19 7.53 -0.13
C ASN A 148 7.28 7.73 -1.64
N GLN A 149 7.00 6.69 -2.45
CA GLN A 149 6.99 6.80 -3.90
C GLN A 149 5.90 7.75 -4.42
N ALA A 150 4.75 7.79 -3.76
CA ALA A 150 3.68 8.73 -4.11
C ALA A 150 4.10 10.19 -3.82
N ASP A 151 4.76 10.43 -2.69
CA ASP A 151 5.28 11.75 -2.32
C ASP A 151 6.38 12.23 -3.26
N GLU A 152 7.32 11.35 -3.63
CA GLU A 152 8.36 11.64 -4.61
C GLU A 152 7.76 12.01 -5.96
N ARG A 153 6.80 11.23 -6.46
CA ARG A 153 6.09 11.53 -7.72
C ARG A 153 5.34 12.85 -7.66
N ALA A 154 4.68 13.15 -6.53
CA ALA A 154 4.00 14.42 -6.32
C ALA A 154 4.99 15.61 -6.32
N SER A 155 6.14 15.45 -5.69
CA SER A 155 7.19 16.47 -5.63
C SER A 155 7.80 16.76 -7.01
N MET A 156 8.05 15.72 -7.82
CA MET A 156 8.54 15.85 -9.19
C MET A 156 7.51 16.51 -10.10
N ALA A 157 6.24 16.13 -9.99
CA ALA A 157 5.16 16.75 -10.74
C ALA A 157 4.99 18.25 -10.38
N ALA A 158 5.13 18.60 -9.10
CA ALA A 158 5.08 20.00 -8.65
C ALA A 158 6.29 20.81 -9.15
N ALA A 159 7.50 20.22 -9.17
CA ALA A 159 8.70 20.85 -9.70
C ALA A 159 8.59 21.08 -11.22
N ALA A 160 8.09 20.09 -11.97
CA ALA A 160 7.85 20.20 -13.42
C ALA A 160 6.81 21.30 -13.74
N ALA A 161 5.70 21.35 -13.01
CA ALA A 161 4.68 22.38 -13.19
C ALA A 161 5.19 23.79 -12.85
N LYS A 162 6.14 23.93 -11.92
CA LYS A 162 6.78 25.21 -11.58
C LYS A 162 7.83 25.64 -12.60
N ALA A 163 8.51 24.69 -13.25
CA ALA A 163 9.43 24.95 -14.35
C ALA A 163 8.67 25.40 -15.62
N GLU A 164 7.51 24.80 -15.91
CA GLU A 164 6.67 25.17 -17.06
C GLU A 164 6.10 26.60 -16.94
N ARG A 165 5.83 27.07 -15.71
CA ARG A 165 5.43 28.48 -15.46
C ARG A 165 6.58 29.49 -15.52
N ARG A 166 7.83 29.04 -15.57
CA ARG A 166 9.04 29.90 -15.66
C ARG A 166 9.71 29.86 -17.02
N SER A 167 9.38 28.90 -17.88
CA SER A 167 9.98 28.75 -19.21
C SER A 167 9.05 29.25 -20.32
N GLY A 168 8.98 30.57 -20.46
CA GLY A 168 8.79 31.17 -21.77
C GLY A 168 10.12 31.10 -22.53
N GLY A 169 10.40 29.94 -23.12
CA GLY A 169 11.56 29.75 -24.01
C GLY A 169 12.68 28.88 -23.44
N SER A 170 12.66 27.60 -23.79
CA SER A 170 13.76 26.89 -24.46
C SER A 170 13.45 25.39 -24.42
N ILE A 171 13.33 24.80 -25.61
CA ILE A 171 13.09 23.37 -25.81
C ILE A 171 14.43 22.67 -25.58
N SER A 172 14.62 22.07 -24.41
CA SER A 172 15.65 21.05 -24.20
C SER A 172 14.97 19.68 -24.14
N LYS A 173 15.11 18.98 -25.26
CA LYS A 173 14.85 17.56 -25.54
C LYS A 173 15.15 16.70 -24.31
N VAL A 174 14.10 16.22 -23.63
CA VAL A 174 14.24 15.19 -22.58
C VAL A 174 14.38 13.86 -23.29
N SER A 175 15.60 13.33 -23.29
CA SER A 175 15.95 11.99 -23.74
C SER A 175 15.24 10.95 -22.87
N SER A 176 14.47 10.12 -23.56
CA SER A 176 13.91 8.86 -23.10
C SER A 176 15.02 7.84 -22.89
N ASP A 177 15.48 7.71 -21.65
CA ASP A 177 16.14 6.50 -21.14
C ASP A 177 15.69 6.36 -19.68
N MET A 178 14.47 5.87 -19.49
CA MET A 178 14.09 5.30 -18.19
C MET A 178 14.78 3.95 -18.12
N ASP A 179 15.91 3.94 -17.41
CA ASP A 179 16.71 2.77 -17.09
C ASP A 179 15.82 1.66 -16.50
N LEU A 180 15.62 0.59 -17.27
CA LEU A 180 15.05 -0.67 -16.79
C LEU A 180 15.89 -1.30 -15.67
N ASN A 181 17.12 -0.82 -15.49
CA ASN A 181 18.02 -1.18 -14.39
C ASN A 181 17.58 -0.60 -13.03
N ASP A 182 16.82 0.50 -13.03
CA ASP A 182 16.28 1.13 -11.82
C ASP A 182 14.92 0.51 -11.41
N LEU A 183 14.22 -0.12 -12.36
CA LEU A 183 12.96 -0.84 -12.13
C LEU A 183 13.16 -2.26 -11.57
N LEU A 184 14.31 -2.87 -11.82
CA LEU A 184 14.63 -4.23 -11.35
C LEU A 184 15.59 -4.26 -10.16
N GLY A 185 16.24 -3.14 -9.83
CA GLY A 185 17.21 -3.03 -8.75
C GLY A 185 18.53 -3.76 -9.07
N PRO A 186 19.69 -3.19 -8.74
CA PRO A 186 20.95 -3.90 -8.87
C PRO A 186 20.96 -5.12 -7.93
N SER A 187 20.99 -6.31 -8.53
CA SER A 187 21.46 -7.51 -7.86
C SER A 187 22.92 -7.29 -7.44
N ASP A 188 23.14 -7.43 -6.13
CA ASP A 188 24.40 -7.39 -5.39
C ASP A 188 24.99 -6.03 -4.93
N LYS A 189 24.83 -5.86 -3.61
CA LYS A 189 25.72 -5.23 -2.62
C LYS A 189 25.88 -3.70 -2.65
N SER A 190 25.28 -3.06 -1.64
CA SER A 190 26.05 -2.53 -0.50
C SER A 190 25.16 -1.94 0.60
N LYS A 191 25.29 -2.55 1.79
CA LYS A 191 25.24 -1.95 3.14
C LYS A 191 24.84 -0.47 3.21
N GLN A 192 23.63 -0.19 3.70
CA GLN A 192 23.21 0.95 4.57
C GLN A 192 21.68 1.03 4.53
N GLY A 193 20.91 0.95 5.61
CA GLY A 193 21.24 0.84 7.01
C GLY A 193 20.03 0.32 7.78
N LEU A 194 20.26 -0.75 8.54
CA LEU A 194 19.49 -1.13 9.72
C LEU A 194 20.50 -1.82 10.64
N ASP A 195 21.16 -1.05 11.51
CA ASP A 195 21.86 -1.44 12.74
C ASP A 195 22.41 -2.89 12.84
N ALA A 196 23.17 -3.35 11.86
CA ALA A 196 23.99 -4.56 11.97
C ALA A 196 25.37 -4.21 12.55
N SER A 197 25.39 -3.44 13.63
CA SER A 197 26.61 -3.25 14.41
C SER A 197 26.83 -4.50 15.26
N PRO A 198 28.02 -5.13 15.25
CA PRO A 198 28.32 -6.24 16.16
C PRO A 198 28.11 -5.83 17.64
N ALA A 199 28.19 -4.54 17.96
CA ALA A 199 27.86 -4.02 19.29
C ALA A 199 26.36 -4.09 19.63
N ALA A 200 25.46 -3.91 18.65
CA ALA A 200 24.01 -4.02 18.86
C ALA A 200 23.57 -5.48 19.04
N ILE A 201 24.20 -6.40 18.31
CA ILE A 201 24.00 -7.84 18.47
C ILE A 201 24.53 -8.30 19.84
N ALA A 202 25.74 -7.86 20.23
CA ALA A 202 26.29 -8.14 21.55
C ALA A 202 25.39 -7.62 22.68
N GLY A 203 24.80 -6.43 22.53
CA GLY A 203 23.84 -5.89 23.51
C GLY A 203 22.58 -6.75 23.66
N ARG A 204 22.01 -7.25 22.56
CA ARG A 204 20.84 -8.14 22.60
C ARG A 204 21.16 -9.49 23.23
N VAL A 205 22.32 -10.06 22.91
CA VAL A 205 22.77 -11.33 23.51
C VAL A 205 23.05 -11.16 25.00
N ALA A 206 23.71 -10.08 25.41
CA ALA A 206 23.95 -9.76 26.82
C ALA A 206 22.63 -9.59 27.60
N LEU A 207 21.63 -8.94 27.00
CA LEU A 207 20.32 -8.77 27.62
C LEU A 207 19.59 -10.12 27.81
N VAL A 208 19.63 -11.00 26.80
CA VAL A 208 19.03 -12.34 26.88
C VAL A 208 19.73 -13.20 27.93
N LEU A 209 21.07 -13.16 27.99
CA LEU A 209 21.83 -13.87 29.02
C LEU A 209 21.52 -13.35 30.42
N LEU A 210 21.46 -12.03 30.61
CA LEU A 210 21.13 -11.43 31.90
C LEU A 210 19.71 -11.84 32.35
N ALA A 211 18.73 -11.77 31.46
CA ALA A 211 17.37 -12.18 31.74
C ALA A 211 17.29 -13.68 32.10
N GLY A 212 18.03 -14.53 31.38
CA GLY A 212 18.12 -15.96 31.66
C GLY A 212 18.73 -16.27 33.04
N VAL A 213 19.80 -15.56 33.42
CA VAL A 213 20.42 -15.72 34.75
C VAL A 213 19.48 -15.28 35.86
N ILE A 214 18.82 -14.11 35.72
CA ILE A 214 17.87 -13.62 36.71
C ILE A 214 16.70 -14.61 36.89
N LEU A 215 16.15 -15.10 35.77
CA LEU A 215 15.06 -16.08 35.80
C LEU A 215 15.50 -17.40 36.44
N GLY A 216 16.70 -17.88 36.12
CA GLY A 216 17.27 -19.10 36.72
C GLY A 216 17.49 -18.96 38.22
N VAL A 217 18.02 -17.83 38.68
CA VAL A 217 18.21 -17.55 40.12
C VAL A 217 16.86 -17.47 40.83
N ALA A 218 15.87 -16.78 40.25
CA ALA A 218 14.53 -16.70 40.82
C ALA A 218 13.87 -18.08 40.95
N LEU A 219 13.95 -18.91 39.91
CA LEU A 219 13.44 -20.29 39.94
C LEU A 219 14.20 -21.17 40.93
N PHE A 220 15.51 -20.96 41.08
CA PHE A 220 16.33 -21.69 42.05
C PHE A 220 15.93 -21.36 43.50
N PHE A 221 15.75 -20.08 43.85
CA PHE A 221 15.28 -19.69 45.18
C PHE A 221 13.84 -20.15 45.45
N LEU A 222 12.97 -20.09 44.44
CA LEU A 222 11.60 -20.59 44.56
C LEU A 222 11.60 -22.12 44.77
N GLY A 223 12.49 -22.84 44.08
CA GLY A 223 12.68 -24.29 44.27
C GLY A 223 13.24 -24.63 45.66
N LEU A 224 14.17 -23.82 46.18
CA LEU A 224 14.69 -24.00 47.54
C LEU A 224 13.62 -23.74 48.61
N GLU A 225 12.76 -22.72 48.42
CA GLU A 225 11.64 -22.45 49.32
C GLU A 225 10.58 -23.56 49.29
N PHE A 226 10.43 -24.23 48.14
CA PHE A 226 9.57 -25.41 48.01
C PHE A 226 10.17 -26.66 48.67
N MET A 227 11.50 -26.85 48.59
CA MET A 227 12.18 -28.00 49.22
C MET A 227 12.43 -27.81 50.73
N PHE A 228 12.61 -26.58 51.19
CA PHE A 228 12.84 -26.24 52.59
C PHE A 228 11.83 -25.17 53.04
N PRO A 229 10.54 -25.52 53.15
CA PRO A 229 9.53 -24.60 53.64
C PRO A 229 9.89 -24.18 55.07
N LYS A 230 9.89 -22.87 55.33
CA LYS A 230 10.27 -22.25 56.63
C LYS A 230 9.28 -22.52 57.78
N GLY A 231 8.60 -23.66 57.76
CA GLY A 231 7.52 -24.04 58.69
C GLY A 231 7.80 -25.29 59.53
N MET A 232 9.04 -25.76 59.64
CA MET A 232 9.41 -26.79 60.63
C MET A 232 10.25 -26.17 61.75
N GLN A 233 9.58 -25.41 62.62
CA GLN A 233 9.90 -25.28 64.04
C GLN A 233 8.63 -25.55 64.83
#